data_AF-Q0GH39-F1
#
_entry.id   AF-Q0GH39-F1
#
_cell.length_a   1.000
_cell.length_b   1.000
_cell.length_c   1.000
_cell.angle_alpha   90.00
_cell.angle_beta   90.00
_cell.angle_gamma   90.00
#
_symmetry.space_group_name_H-M   'P 1'
#
loop_
_entity.id
_entity.type
_entity.pdbx_description
1 polymer ?
#
loop_
_entity_poly.entity_id
_entity_poly.type
_entity_poly.pdbx_seq_one_letter_code
_entity_poly.pdbx_strand_id
1 'polypeptide(L)'
;MFLDSDDFLTPGACEIAFKEMKKGFDLLCFDAFVHRVKTKQFYRFKQDGVFNQKEFLEFLSKQRHFCWSVWTKCFRKDIILKSFEKIKIDERLSYGEDVLFCYVYFMFCEKIAVFKTCIYHYEFNPNGRYENKNKEILNQNYQDKKKSNGIIKKLSKEFAHDEFHQKLFEVLKREEAGVKNRLK
;
A
#
# COMPACT_ATOMS: atom_id res chain seq x y z
N MET A 1 -1.47 11.18 6.79
CA MET A 1 -2.47 10.52 5.91
C MET A 1 -2.24 11.04 4.51
N PHE A 2 -2.27 10.16 3.52
CA PHE A 2 -2.19 10.55 2.10
C PHE A 2 -3.61 10.59 1.54
N LEU A 3 -3.89 11.57 0.69
CA LEU A 3 -5.17 11.77 0.00
C LEU A 3 -4.84 12.17 -1.43
N ASP A 4 -5.31 11.36 -2.38
CA ASP A 4 -5.16 11.66 -3.79
C ASP A 4 -6.10 12.80 -4.19
N SER A 5 -5.73 13.58 -5.20
CA SER A 5 -6.44 14.80 -5.59
C SER A 5 -7.83 14.56 -6.19
N ASP A 6 -8.09 13.35 -6.69
CA ASP A 6 -9.37 12.90 -7.21
C ASP A 6 -10.22 12.14 -6.18
N ASP A 7 -9.71 11.93 -4.97
CA ASP A 7 -10.39 11.21 -3.90
C ASP A 7 -10.96 12.14 -2.80
N PHE A 8 -11.73 11.58 -1.87
CA PHE A 8 -12.20 12.32 -0.69
C PHE A 8 -12.32 11.45 0.56
N LEU A 9 -12.43 12.11 1.72
CA LEU A 9 -12.56 11.45 3.02
C LEU A 9 -14.02 11.45 3.50
N THR A 10 -14.38 10.42 4.26
CA THR A 10 -15.63 10.41 5.03
C THR A 10 -15.59 11.55 6.06
N PRO A 11 -16.70 12.27 6.33
CA PRO A 11 -16.77 13.20 7.45
C PRO A 11 -16.33 12.54 8.76
N GLY A 12 -15.43 13.18 9.51
CA GLY A 12 -14.88 12.62 10.75
C GLY A 12 -13.64 11.73 10.57
N ALA A 13 -13.17 11.47 9.34
CA ALA A 13 -12.03 10.60 9.07
C ALA A 13 -10.75 11.03 9.80
N CYS A 14 -10.46 12.33 9.78
CA CYS A 14 -9.27 12.90 10.43
C CYS A 14 -9.35 12.77 11.96
N GLU A 15 -10.52 13.00 12.54
CA GLU A 15 -10.80 12.89 13.98
C GLU A 15 -10.63 11.45 14.46
N ILE A 16 -11.18 10.48 13.70
CA ILE A 16 -11.01 9.05 13.97
C ILE A 16 -9.53 8.69 13.92
N ALA A 17 -8.84 9.01 12.82
CA ALA A 17 -7.43 8.69 12.66
C ALA A 17 -6.56 9.35 13.74
N PHE A 18 -6.82 10.61 14.08
CA PHE A 18 -6.08 11.35 15.09
C PHE A 18 -6.27 10.76 16.49
N LYS A 19 -7.51 10.41 16.86
CA LYS A 19 -7.83 9.74 18.13
C LYS A 19 -7.08 8.43 18.26
N GLU A 20 -7.04 7.63 17.20
CA GLU A 20 -6.33 6.35 17.21
C GLU A 20 -4.82 6.54 17.22
N MET A 21 -4.25 7.45 16.42
CA MET A 21 -2.80 7.73 16.42
C MET A 21 -2.29 8.15 17.80
N LYS A 22 -3.09 8.88 18.59
CA LYS A 22 -2.76 9.25 19.98
C LYS A 22 -2.55 8.05 20.92
N LYS A 23 -3.01 6.86 20.56
CA LYS A 23 -2.78 5.61 21.31
C LYS A 23 -1.39 5.01 21.03
N GLY A 24 -0.53 5.71 20.30
CA GLY A 24 0.86 5.35 20.04
C GLY A 24 1.05 4.31 18.94
N PHE A 25 0.15 4.26 17.96
CA PHE A 25 0.31 3.40 16.79
C PHE A 25 1.31 3.99 15.79
N ASP A 26 2.02 3.10 15.10
CA ASP A 26 2.92 3.43 14.00
C ASP A 26 2.16 3.55 12.68
N LEU A 27 1.15 2.70 12.52
CA LEU A 27 0.35 2.59 11.32
C LEU A 27 -1.10 2.30 11.68
N LEU A 28 -2.01 3.04 11.06
CA LEU A 28 -3.43 2.71 11.01
C LEU A 28 -3.81 2.36 9.58
N CYS A 29 -4.47 1.22 9.41
CA CYS A 29 -5.06 0.79 8.15
C CYS A 29 -6.58 0.79 8.27
N PHE A 30 -7.26 1.42 7.32
CA PHE A 30 -8.72 1.47 7.30
C PHE A 30 -9.27 0.84 6.03
N ASP A 31 -10.52 0.38 6.12
CA ASP A 31 -11.31 0.05 4.93
C ASP A 31 -11.61 1.32 4.11
N ALA A 32 -12.03 1.11 2.87
CA ALA A 32 -12.37 2.18 1.93
C ALA A 32 -13.69 1.89 1.21
N PHE A 33 -14.32 2.94 0.74
CA PHE A 33 -15.26 2.88 -0.36
C PHE A 33 -14.51 3.11 -1.68
N VAL A 34 -14.79 2.29 -2.69
CA VAL A 34 -14.28 2.44 -4.06
C VAL A 34 -15.49 2.62 -4.97
N HIS A 35 -15.54 3.74 -5.67
CA HIS A 35 -16.57 4.06 -6.65
C HIS A 35 -16.02 3.93 -8.08
N ARG A 36 -16.77 3.28 -8.98
CA ARG A 36 -16.46 3.16 -10.43
C ARG A 36 -17.72 3.23 -11.28
N VAL A 37 -18.62 2.27 -11.06
CA VAL A 37 -20.01 2.27 -11.57
C VAL A 37 -20.99 2.20 -10.40
N LYS A 38 -20.60 1.47 -9.36
CA LYS A 38 -21.27 1.37 -8.06
C LYS A 38 -20.22 1.42 -6.97
N THR A 39 -20.58 1.99 -5.83
CA THR A 39 -19.72 2.02 -4.65
C THR A 39 -19.62 0.63 -4.03
N LYS A 40 -18.40 0.20 -3.70
CA LYS A 40 -18.12 -1.08 -3.02
C LYS A 40 -17.12 -0.85 -1.91
N GLN A 41 -17.17 -1.69 -0.87
CA GLN A 41 -16.11 -1.73 0.13
C GLN A 41 -14.85 -2.41 -0.41
N PHE A 42 -13.71 -1.82 -0.09
CA PHE A 42 -12.35 -2.27 -0.41
C PHE A 42 -11.59 -2.63 0.87
N TYR A 43 -10.61 -3.53 0.74
CA TYR A 43 -10.01 -4.36 1.81
C TYR A 43 -10.97 -5.31 2.52
N ARG A 44 -12.12 -4.81 3.01
CA ARG A 44 -13.17 -5.59 3.70
C ARG A 44 -12.61 -6.34 4.90
N PHE A 45 -11.96 -5.60 5.79
CA PHE A 45 -11.44 -6.17 7.03
C PHE A 45 -12.59 -6.79 7.84
N LYS A 46 -12.41 -8.05 8.27
CA LYS A 46 -13.45 -8.81 8.97
C LYS A 46 -13.76 -8.24 10.36
N GLN A 47 -12.74 -7.67 11.00
CA GLN A 47 -12.82 -7.11 12.34
C GLN A 47 -11.69 -6.09 12.52
N ASP A 48 -11.83 -5.24 13.52
CA ASP A 48 -10.75 -4.39 13.99
C ASP A 48 -9.69 -5.27 14.67
N GLY A 49 -8.43 -4.87 14.58
CA GLY A 49 -7.31 -5.63 15.12
C GLY A 49 -6.10 -4.77 15.41
N VAL A 50 -5.34 -5.18 16.41
CA VAL A 50 -4.02 -4.62 16.75
C VAL A 50 -3.00 -5.72 16.56
N PHE A 51 -1.88 -5.38 15.95
CA PHE A 51 -0.85 -6.31 15.54
C PHE A 51 0.53 -5.75 15.90
N ASN A 52 1.44 -6.63 16.30
CA ASN A 52 2.86 -6.36 16.13
C ASN A 52 3.28 -6.53 14.65
N GLN A 53 4.53 -6.22 14.34
CA GLN A 53 5.04 -6.34 12.97
C GLN A 53 4.81 -7.72 12.35
N LYS A 54 5.25 -8.77 13.03
CA LYS A 54 5.19 -10.15 12.53
C LYS A 54 3.74 -10.57 12.28
N GLU A 55 2.87 -10.32 13.26
CA GLU A 55 1.44 -10.62 13.16
C GLU A 55 0.79 -9.86 12.00
N PHE A 56 1.20 -8.60 11.77
CA PHE A 56 0.70 -7.80 10.65
C PHE A 56 1.16 -8.35 9.29
N LEU A 57 2.42 -8.79 9.16
CA LEU A 57 2.93 -9.40 7.93
C LEU A 57 2.25 -10.74 7.62
N GLU A 58 1.99 -11.54 8.65
CA GLU A 58 1.19 -12.77 8.54
C GLU A 58 -0.26 -12.46 8.14
N PHE A 59 -0.86 -11.42 8.74
CA PHE A 59 -2.18 -10.93 8.39
C PHE A 59 -2.26 -10.50 6.92
N LEU A 60 -1.29 -9.72 6.43
CA LEU A 60 -1.20 -9.28 5.03
C LEU A 60 -1.13 -10.48 4.06
N SER A 61 -0.34 -11.50 4.40
CA SER A 61 -0.18 -12.71 3.59
C SER A 61 -1.48 -13.50 3.38
N LYS A 62 -2.46 -13.32 4.29
CA LYS A 62 -3.78 -13.97 4.24
C LYS A 62 -4.83 -13.12 3.54
N GLN A 63 -4.53 -11.86 3.19
CA GLN A 63 -5.48 -10.98 2.51
C GLN A 63 -5.60 -11.32 1.02
N ARG A 64 -6.80 -11.13 0.48
CA ARG A 64 -7.05 -11.23 -0.97
C ARG A 64 -6.19 -10.23 -1.76
N HIS A 65 -6.04 -9.03 -1.22
CA HIS A 65 -5.21 -7.95 -1.74
C HIS A 65 -4.19 -7.59 -0.68
N PHE A 66 -2.89 -7.66 -1.03
CA PHE A 66 -1.87 -7.10 -0.16
C PHE A 66 -2.09 -5.59 -0.07
N CYS A 67 -2.17 -5.06 1.14
CA CYS A 67 -2.66 -3.72 1.42
C CYS A 67 -1.64 -2.62 1.10
N TRP A 68 -1.24 -2.52 -0.18
CA TRP A 68 -0.14 -1.67 -0.62
C TRP A 68 -0.49 -0.21 -0.84
N SER A 69 -1.77 0.15 -0.91
CA SER A 69 -2.15 1.55 -1.10
C SER A 69 -1.57 2.45 -0.01
N VAL A 70 -1.07 3.63 -0.36
CA VAL A 70 -0.80 4.65 0.69
C VAL A 70 -2.07 5.34 1.15
N TRP A 71 -3.08 5.41 0.27
CA TRP A 71 -4.44 5.80 0.63
C TRP A 71 -5.07 4.74 1.57
N THR A 72 -6.03 5.20 2.37
CA THR A 72 -6.61 4.51 3.57
C THR A 72 -5.70 4.27 4.75
N LYS A 73 -4.52 4.88 4.79
CA LYS A 73 -3.58 4.70 5.90
C LYS A 73 -3.19 6.01 6.57
N CYS A 74 -2.97 5.93 7.89
CA CYS A 74 -2.34 6.99 8.65
C CYS A 74 -0.98 6.50 9.16
N PHE A 75 0.06 7.23 8.78
CA PHE A 75 1.46 6.88 9.02
C PHE A 75 2.06 7.85 10.06
N ARG A 76 2.85 7.32 11.00
CA ARG A 76 3.67 8.09 11.92
C ARG A 76 4.86 8.71 11.17
N LYS A 77 5.00 10.04 11.31
CA LYS A 77 5.91 10.84 10.48
C LYS A 77 7.39 10.44 10.61
N ASP A 78 7.88 10.13 11.80
CA ASP A 78 9.28 9.74 12.03
C ASP A 78 9.65 8.46 11.28
N ILE A 79 8.73 7.48 11.20
CA ILE A 79 8.94 6.24 10.46
C ILE A 79 8.95 6.50 8.95
N ILE A 80 8.14 7.45 8.45
CA ILE A 80 8.17 7.87 7.05
C ILE A 80 9.57 8.37 6.70
N LEU A 81 10.13 9.25 7.54
CA LEU A 81 11.46 9.82 7.32
C LEU A 81 12.55 8.73 7.34
N LYS A 82 12.50 7.80 8.30
CA LYS A 82 13.39 6.61 8.34
C LYS A 82 13.24 5.74 7.09
N SER A 83 12.03 5.60 6.56
CA SER A 83 11.79 4.82 5.35
C SER A 83 12.44 5.45 4.12
N PHE A 84 12.45 6.79 4.04
CA PHE A 84 13.14 7.52 2.97
C PHE A 84 14.67 7.49 3.07
N GLU A 85 15.25 7.12 4.21
CA GLU A 85 16.70 6.85 4.29
C GLU A 85 17.08 5.54 3.57
N LYS A 86 16.12 4.61 3.42
CA LYS A 86 16.32 3.33 2.70
C LYS A 86 15.98 3.42 1.20
N ILE A 87 15.10 4.34 0.81
CA ILE A 87 14.66 4.54 -0.58
C ILE A 87 15.42 5.72 -1.16
N LYS A 88 16.19 5.51 -2.22
CA LYS A 88 16.92 6.62 -2.82
C LYS A 88 15.99 7.55 -3.61
N ILE A 89 16.15 8.86 -3.45
CA ILE A 89 15.33 9.89 -4.12
C ILE A 89 15.46 9.85 -5.67
N ASP A 90 16.58 9.38 -6.20
CA ASP A 90 16.80 9.21 -7.64
C ASP A 90 16.04 8.01 -8.23
N GLU A 91 15.46 7.14 -7.39
CA GLU A 91 14.58 6.06 -7.81
C GLU A 91 13.16 6.57 -8.10
N ARG A 92 13.05 7.54 -9.03
CA ARG A 92 11.76 7.97 -9.56
C ARG A 92 11.02 6.77 -10.13
N LEU A 93 9.85 6.51 -9.58
CA LEU A 93 8.88 5.50 -10.00
C LEU A 93 7.58 6.24 -10.21
N SER A 94 6.91 5.94 -11.32
CA SER A 94 5.54 6.40 -11.53
C SER A 94 4.53 5.26 -11.38
N TYR A 95 4.99 4.04 -11.11
CA TYR A 95 4.15 2.89 -10.84
C TYR A 95 4.83 1.92 -9.86
N GLY A 96 4.11 1.52 -8.82
CA GLY A 96 4.63 0.58 -7.81
C GLY A 96 5.46 1.25 -6.72
N GLU A 97 5.47 2.58 -6.66
CA GLU A 97 5.98 3.41 -5.57
C GLU A 97 5.25 3.12 -4.25
N ASP A 98 3.93 2.99 -4.27
CA ASP A 98 3.10 2.62 -3.12
C ASP A 98 3.56 1.31 -2.48
N VAL A 99 3.84 0.30 -3.31
CA VAL A 99 4.29 -1.03 -2.88
C VAL A 99 5.66 -0.93 -2.22
N LEU A 100 6.59 -0.19 -2.84
CA LEU A 100 7.94 -0.01 -2.32
C LEU A 100 7.92 0.73 -0.98
N PHE A 101 7.21 1.87 -0.91
CA PHE A 101 7.10 2.67 0.29
C PHE A 101 6.45 1.89 1.43
N CYS A 102 5.28 1.28 1.19
CA CYS A 102 4.58 0.51 2.22
C CYS A 102 5.42 -0.68 2.69
N TYR A 103 6.10 -1.40 1.79
CA TYR A 103 6.98 -2.49 2.17
C TYR A 103 8.06 -2.03 3.17
N VAL A 104 8.82 -0.99 2.82
CA VAL A 104 9.90 -0.46 3.69
C VAL A 104 9.33 0.05 5.01
N TYR A 105 8.22 0.79 4.95
CA TYR A 105 7.57 1.34 6.13
C TYR A 105 7.12 0.25 7.11
N PHE A 106 6.54 -0.85 6.59
CA PHE A 106 6.08 -1.96 7.43
C PHE A 106 7.23 -2.64 8.18
N MET A 107 8.44 -2.66 7.61
CA MET A 107 9.64 -3.22 8.27
C MET A 107 10.13 -2.39 9.46
N PHE A 108 9.65 -1.15 9.62
CA PHE A 108 9.98 -0.29 10.76
C PHE A 108 8.82 -0.11 11.75
N CYS A 109 7.66 -0.70 11.47
CA CYS A 109 6.52 -0.64 12.37
C CYS A 109 6.64 -1.70 13.47
N GLU A 110 6.20 -1.37 14.68
CA GLU A 110 6.11 -2.25 15.84
C GLU A 110 4.65 -2.41 16.30
N LYS A 111 3.81 -1.38 16.16
CA LYS A 111 2.41 -1.36 16.61
C LYS A 111 1.48 -0.86 15.50
N ILE A 112 0.75 -1.79 14.90
CA ILE A 112 -0.16 -1.54 13.77
C ILE A 112 -1.61 -1.79 14.21
N ALA A 113 -2.54 -0.97 13.73
CA ALA A 113 -3.97 -1.23 13.87
C ALA A 113 -4.67 -1.28 12.51
N VAL A 114 -5.68 -2.14 12.42
CA VAL A 114 -6.56 -2.29 11.27
C VAL A 114 -8.01 -2.05 11.73
N PHE A 115 -8.79 -1.32 10.94
CA PHE A 115 -10.19 -0.99 11.25
C PHE A 115 -11.10 -1.26 10.05
N LYS A 116 -12.26 -1.88 10.30
CA LYS A 116 -13.32 -2.07 9.30
C LYS A 116 -14.04 -0.76 8.93
N THR A 117 -13.82 0.29 9.72
CA THR A 117 -14.40 1.59 9.47
C THR A 117 -13.88 2.15 8.15
N CYS A 118 -14.80 2.48 7.24
CA CYS A 118 -14.47 3.12 5.98
C CYS A 118 -14.29 4.63 6.17
N ILE A 119 -13.06 5.13 6.03
CA ILE A 119 -12.76 6.57 6.19
C ILE A 119 -12.41 7.28 4.89
N TYR A 120 -12.30 6.52 3.80
CA TYR A 120 -11.74 6.99 2.54
C TYR A 120 -12.65 6.58 1.38
N HIS A 121 -12.85 7.49 0.44
CA HIS A 121 -13.58 7.28 -0.80
C HIS A 121 -12.61 7.43 -1.96
N TYR A 122 -12.31 6.30 -2.59
CA TYR A 122 -11.53 6.23 -3.81
C TYR A 122 -12.46 6.40 -5.01
N GLU A 123 -12.21 7.42 -5.82
CA GLU A 123 -12.94 7.70 -7.05
C GLU A 123 -12.17 7.21 -8.27
N PHE A 124 -12.78 6.26 -8.97
CA PHE A 124 -12.16 5.70 -10.14
C PHE A 124 -12.00 6.73 -11.25
N ASN A 125 -10.76 6.94 -11.66
CA ASN A 125 -10.41 7.81 -12.77
C ASN A 125 -10.09 7.00 -14.04
N PRO A 126 -10.92 7.05 -15.10
CA PRO A 126 -10.66 6.32 -16.35
C PRO A 126 -9.41 6.83 -17.10
N ASN A 127 -8.99 8.06 -16.82
CA ASN A 127 -7.77 8.66 -17.36
C ASN A 127 -6.57 8.45 -16.43
N GLY A 128 -6.80 7.88 -15.24
CA GLY A 128 -5.78 7.57 -14.26
C GLY A 128 -4.74 6.61 -14.82
N ARG A 129 -3.51 6.72 -14.30
CA ARG A 129 -2.36 5.97 -14.80
C ARG A 129 -2.57 4.45 -14.82
N TYR A 130 -3.30 3.92 -13.84
CA TYR A 130 -3.62 2.51 -13.78
C TYR A 130 -4.51 2.08 -14.94
N GLU A 131 -5.54 2.82 -15.36
CA GLU A 131 -6.46 2.37 -16.41
C GLU A 131 -6.04 2.79 -17.82
N ASN A 132 -5.05 3.68 -17.91
CA ASN A 132 -4.56 4.20 -19.16
C ASN A 132 -4.12 3.08 -20.13
N LYS A 133 -4.47 3.23 -21.41
CA LYS A 133 -4.17 2.27 -22.49
C LYS A 133 -3.04 2.73 -23.42
N ASN A 134 -2.45 3.90 -23.16
CA ASN A 134 -1.31 4.39 -23.91
C ASN A 134 -0.12 3.44 -23.74
N LYS A 135 0.46 2.98 -24.85
CA LYS A 135 1.54 1.99 -24.86
C LYS A 135 2.80 2.44 -24.13
N GLU A 136 3.15 3.72 -24.19
CA GLU A 136 4.32 4.28 -23.50
C GLU A 136 4.11 4.25 -21.99
N ILE A 137 2.92 4.67 -21.53
CA ILE A 137 2.54 4.61 -20.10
C ILE A 137 2.55 3.17 -19.60
N LEU A 138 1.96 2.24 -20.36
CA LEU A 138 1.94 0.82 -20.01
C LEU A 138 3.36 0.24 -19.94
N ASN A 139 4.24 0.61 -20.88
CA ASN A 139 5.62 0.16 -20.89
C ASN A 139 6.38 0.72 -19.68
N GLN A 140 6.21 2.02 -19.39
CA GLN A 140 6.78 2.64 -18.20
C GLN A 140 6.29 1.95 -16.92
N ASN A 141 4.99 1.66 -16.80
CA ASN A 141 4.44 0.95 -15.64
C ASN A 141 5.09 -0.43 -15.45
N TYR A 142 5.35 -1.17 -16.54
CA TYR A 142 6.04 -2.45 -16.47
C TYR A 142 7.49 -2.30 -16.02
N GLN A 143 8.24 -1.33 -16.58
CA GLN A 143 9.63 -1.08 -16.16
C GLN A 143 9.72 -0.63 -14.70
N ASP A 144 8.83 0.27 -14.27
CA ASP A 144 8.77 0.77 -12.90
C ASP A 144 8.40 -0.35 -11.92
N LYS A 145 7.41 -1.20 -12.27
CA LYS A 145 7.06 -2.37 -11.45
C LYS A 145 8.25 -3.33 -11.30
N LYS A 146 8.99 -3.60 -12.38
CA LYS A 146 10.19 -4.45 -12.35
C LYS A 146 11.28 -3.82 -11.47
N LYS A 147 11.50 -2.51 -11.58
CA LYS A 147 12.45 -1.74 -10.76
C LYS A 147 12.06 -1.80 -9.27
N SER A 148 10.82 -1.44 -8.93
CA SER A 148 10.24 -1.52 -7.58
C SER A 148 10.43 -2.91 -6.96
N ASN A 149 10.04 -3.96 -7.69
CA ASN A 149 10.24 -5.35 -7.26
C ASN A 149 11.72 -5.71 -7.01
N GLY A 150 12.63 -5.21 -7.85
CA GLY A 150 14.07 -5.41 -7.68
C GLY A 150 14.63 -4.75 -6.42
N ILE A 151 14.18 -3.53 -6.12
CA ILE A 151 14.56 -2.79 -4.91
C ILE A 151 14.04 -3.53 -3.66
N ILE A 152 12.77 -3.94 -3.66
CA ILE A 152 12.16 -4.70 -2.56
C ILE A 152 12.96 -5.98 -2.27
N LYS A 153 13.32 -6.76 -3.31
CA LYS A 153 14.13 -7.98 -3.16
C LYS A 153 15.54 -7.74 -2.64
N LYS A 154 16.10 -6.55 -2.88
CA LYS A 154 17.41 -6.18 -2.33
C LYS A 154 17.28 -5.84 -0.84
N LEU A 155 16.31 -4.98 -0.51
CA LEU A 155 16.05 -4.53 0.86
C LEU A 155 15.60 -5.69 1.77
N SER A 156 14.86 -6.67 1.22
CA SER A 156 14.40 -7.83 1.99
C SER A 156 15.50 -8.69 2.59
N LYS A 157 16.72 -8.61 2.06
CA LYS A 157 17.87 -9.32 2.61
C LYS A 157 18.34 -8.75 3.96
N GLU A 158 17.92 -7.52 4.28
CA GLU A 158 18.23 -6.86 5.55
C GLU A 158 17.25 -7.27 6.68
N PHE A 159 16.16 -7.96 6.36
CA PHE A 159 15.08 -8.27 7.31
C PHE A 159 14.83 -9.78 7.44
N ALA A 160 14.71 -10.27 8.67
CA ALA A 160 14.54 -11.69 8.99
C ALA A 160 13.07 -12.14 8.94
N HIS A 161 12.47 -12.15 7.75
CA HIS A 161 11.05 -12.50 7.52
C HIS A 161 10.85 -13.49 6.36
N ASP A 162 11.51 -14.65 6.42
CA ASP A 162 11.61 -15.56 5.28
C ASP A 162 10.27 -16.07 4.74
N GLU A 163 9.34 -16.49 5.61
CA GLU A 163 8.02 -16.99 5.17
C GLU A 163 7.19 -15.89 4.50
N PHE A 164 7.16 -14.69 5.10
CA PHE A 164 6.51 -13.53 4.51
C PHE A 164 7.13 -13.15 3.17
N HIS A 165 8.47 -13.12 3.09
CA HIS A 165 9.18 -12.76 1.86
C HIS A 165 8.94 -13.76 0.73
N GLN A 166 8.89 -15.06 1.03
CA GLN A 166 8.49 -16.06 0.02
C GLN A 166 7.11 -15.72 -0.55
N LYS A 167 6.12 -15.45 0.32
CA LYS A 167 4.77 -15.11 -0.14
C LYS A 167 4.71 -13.80 -0.90
N LEU A 168 5.42 -12.79 -0.41
CA LEU A 168 5.58 -11.49 -1.06
C LEU A 168 6.10 -11.65 -2.48
N PHE A 169 7.15 -12.43 -2.69
CA PHE A 169 7.74 -12.58 -4.02
C PHE A 169 6.84 -13.29 -5.02
N GLU A 170 6.01 -14.24 -4.57
CA GLU A 170 4.95 -14.81 -5.42
C GLU A 170 3.96 -13.75 -5.89
N VAL A 171 3.51 -12.89 -4.96
CA VAL A 171 2.57 -11.81 -5.26
C VAL A 171 3.18 -10.78 -6.20
N LEU A 172 4.39 -10.31 -5.92
CA LEU A 172 5.10 -9.36 -6.77
C LEU A 172 5.30 -9.89 -8.19
N LYS A 173 5.65 -11.18 -8.34
CA LYS A 173 5.79 -11.84 -9.64
C LYS A 173 4.47 -11.92 -10.40
N ARG A 174 3.37 -12.26 -9.72
CA ARG A 174 2.03 -12.32 -10.31
C ARG A 174 1.56 -10.94 -10.78
N GLU A 175 1.77 -9.91 -9.96
CA GLU A 175 1.41 -8.53 -10.29
C GLU A 175 2.23 -8.00 -11.47
N GLU A 176 3.54 -8.27 -11.50
CA GLU A 176 4.41 -7.91 -12.62
C GLU A 176 3.95 -8.56 -13.93
N ALA A 177 3.60 -9.84 -13.90
CA ALA A 177 3.04 -10.54 -15.05
C ALA A 177 1.71 -9.92 -15.51
N GLY A 178 0.85 -9.50 -14.57
CA GLY A 178 -0.38 -8.78 -14.85
C GLY A 178 -0.16 -7.46 -15.58
N VAL A 179 0.80 -6.65 -15.12
CA VAL A 179 1.18 -5.40 -15.81
C VAL A 179 1.76 -5.68 -17.19
N LYS A 180 2.65 -6.67 -17.32
CA LYS A 180 3.23 -7.08 -18.61
C LYS A 180 2.18 -7.51 -19.63
N ASN A 181 1.16 -8.26 -19.19
CA ASN A 181 0.10 -8.74 -20.08
C ASN A 181 -0.74 -7.61 -20.70
N ARG A 182 -0.74 -6.41 -20.10
CA ARG A 182 -1.43 -5.24 -20.66
C ARG A 182 -0.72 -4.62 -21.85
N LEU A 183 0.52 -5.02 -22.12
CA LEU A 183 1.29 -4.57 -23.29
C LEU A 183 0.96 -5.35 -24.57
N LYS A 184 0.24 -6.47 -24.44
CA LYS A 184 -0.23 -7.28 -25.55
C LYS A 184 -1.51 -6.69 -26.11
#